data_AF-A0A0D6AQR7-F1
#
_entry.id   AF-A0A0D6AQR7-F1
#
_cell.length_a   1.000
_cell.length_b   1.000
_cell.length_c   1.000
_cell.angle_alpha   90.00
_cell.angle_beta   90.00
_cell.angle_gamma   90.00
#
_symmetry.space_group_name_H-M   'P 1'
#
loop_
_entity.id
_entity.type
_entity.pdbx_description
1 polymer ?
#
loop_
_entity_poly.entity_id
_entity_poly.type
_entity_poly.pdbx_seq_one_letter_code
_entity_poly.pdbx_strand_id
1 'polypeptide(L)' 'MSACPVACIHEGPSKNIKGTDWYWIDFDTCIDCGICLQVCPVEDAILAEERPELQKTPV' A
#
# COMPACT_ATOMS: atom_id res chain seq x y z
N MET A 1 8.34 10.01 2.65
CA MET A 1 7.78 11.28 2.13
C MET A 1 7.78 11.36 0.60
N SER A 2 8.11 10.31 -0.17
CA SER A 2 8.44 10.49 -1.60
C SER A 2 7.33 10.20 -2.62
N ALA A 3 6.25 9.47 -2.27
CA ALA A 3 5.19 9.15 -3.23
C ALA A 3 3.78 9.53 -2.74
N CYS A 4 3.47 9.25 -1.48
CA CYS A 4 2.13 9.51 -0.94
C CYS A 4 2.05 10.89 -0.28
N PRO A 5 1.16 11.80 -0.72
CA PRO A 5 1.05 13.16 -0.20
C PRO A 5 0.45 13.22 1.21
N VAL A 6 -0.28 12.17 1.60
CA VAL A 6 -0.99 12.06 2.89
C VAL A 6 -0.40 10.97 3.79
N ALA A 7 0.74 10.40 3.41
CA ALA A 7 1.44 9.36 4.18
C ALA A 7 0.58 8.13 4.55
N CYS A 8 -0.39 7.74 3.70
CA CYS A 8 -1.26 6.57 3.92
C CYS A 8 -0.60 5.20 3.64
N ILE A 9 0.70 5.13 3.35
CA ILE A 9 1.39 3.87 3.06
C ILE A 9 2.29 3.52 4.24
N HIS A 10 2.06 2.36 4.85
CA HIS A 10 2.76 1.92 6.05
C HIS A 10 3.53 0.63 5.80
N GLU A 11 4.68 0.50 6.45
CA GLU A 11 5.44 -0.76 6.51
C GLU A 11 4.67 -1.80 7.34
N GLY A 12 4.71 -3.05 6.90
CA GLY A 12 4.24 -4.17 7.69
C GLY A 12 5.16 -4.42 8.90
N PRO A 13 4.64 -4.99 10.01
CA PRO A 13 5.39 -5.18 11.26
C PRO A 13 6.53 -6.22 11.15
N SER A 14 6.54 -7.05 10.11
CA SER A 14 7.52 -8.12 9.91
C SER A 14 7.63 -8.50 8.44
N LYS A 15 8.56 -9.41 8.10
CA LYS A 15 8.65 -9.95 6.74
C LYS A 15 7.41 -10.77 6.37
N ASN A 16 7.04 -10.74 5.10
CA ASN A 16 5.98 -11.61 4.57
C ASN A 16 6.43 -13.09 4.49
N ILE A 17 5.57 -13.98 4.00
CA ILE A 17 5.86 -15.42 3.84
C ILE A 17 7.06 -15.72 2.92
N LYS A 18 7.47 -14.76 2.09
CA LYS A 18 8.63 -14.86 1.19
C LYS A 18 9.91 -14.27 1.81
N GLY A 19 9.85 -13.77 3.05
CA GLY A 19 10.98 -13.17 3.73
C GLY A 19 11.29 -11.73 3.30
N THR A 20 10.39 -11.06 2.58
CA THR A 20 10.60 -9.67 2.10
C THR A 20 9.77 -8.67 2.90
N ASP A 21 10.19 -7.40 2.86
CA ASP A 21 9.37 -6.30 3.35
C ASP A 21 8.08 -6.20 2.53
N TRP A 22 7.05 -5.67 3.16
CA TRP A 22 5.75 -5.43 2.55
C TRP A 22 5.13 -4.18 3.17
N TYR A 23 4.16 -3.63 2.44
CA TYR A 23 3.48 -2.39 2.79
C TYR A 23 1.98 -2.58 2.66
N TRP A 24 1.22 -1.74 3.35
CA TRP A 24 -0.24 -1.68 3.25
C TRP A 24 -0.70 -0.22 3.17
N ILE A 25 -1.87 0.00 2.57
CA ILE A 25 -2.49 1.30 2.39
C ILE A 25 -3.56 1.48 3.48
N ASP A 26 -3.45 2.54 4.27
CA ASP A 26 -4.51 3.00 5.16
C ASP A 26 -5.61 3.69 4.35
N PHE A 27 -6.74 3.00 4.20
CA PHE A 27 -7.90 3.49 3.44
C PHE A 27 -8.57 4.68 4.11
N ASP A 28 -8.51 4.81 5.45
CA ASP A 28 -9.12 5.95 6.15
C ASP A 28 -8.33 7.25 5.90
N THR A 29 -7.02 7.13 5.64
CA THR A 29 -6.14 8.26 5.33
C THR A 29 -5.98 8.49 3.81
N CYS A 30 -6.29 7.49 2.98
CA CYS A 30 -6.18 7.60 1.53
C CYS A 30 -7.10 8.68 0.96
N ILE A 31 -6.61 9.42 -0.05
CA ILE A 31 -7.37 10.46 -0.76
C ILE A 31 -7.47 10.18 -2.27
N ASP A 32 -7.22 8.95 -2.68
CA ASP A 32 -7.31 8.48 -4.07
C ASP A 32 -6.50 9.30 -5.09
N CYS A 33 -5.35 9.83 -4.67
CA CYS A 33 -4.51 10.67 -5.53
C CYS A 33 -3.83 9.91 -6.70
N GLY A 34 -3.78 8.57 -6.65
CA GLY A 34 -3.25 7.72 -7.72
C GLY A 34 -1.73 7.76 -7.93
N ILE A 35 -0.96 8.54 -7.17
CA ILE A 35 0.51 8.63 -7.36
C ILE A 35 1.19 7.28 -7.13
N CYS A 36 0.71 6.51 -6.14
CA CYS A 36 1.24 5.18 -5.85
C CYS A 36 1.12 4.20 -7.03
N LEU A 37 0.03 4.28 -7.81
CA LEU A 37 -0.17 3.49 -9.03
C LEU A 37 0.86 3.84 -10.12
N GLN A 38 1.28 5.10 -10.20
CA GLN A 38 2.20 5.58 -11.24
C GLN A 38 3.66 5.24 -10.94
N VAL A 39 4.03 5.22 -9.67
CA VAL A 39 5.45 5.13 -9.24
C VAL A 39 5.84 3.75 -8.73
N CYS A 40 4.88 2.87 -8.42
CA CYS A 40 5.20 1.52 -7.96
C CYS A 40 5.88 0.74 -9.09
N PRO A 41 7.11 0.22 -8.88
CA PRO A 41 7.81 -0.53 -9.92
C PRO A 41 7.30 -1.97 -10.04
N VAL A 42 6.36 -2.39 -9.20
CA VAL A 42 5.81 -3.75 -9.18
C VAL A 42 4.46 -3.75 -9.86
N GLU A 43 4.36 -4.48 -10.97
CA GLU A 43 3.10 -4.67 -11.69
C GLU A 43 2.06 -5.32 -10.79
N ASP A 44 0.82 -4.84 -10.91
CA ASP A 44 -0.37 -5.34 -10.19
C ASP A 44 -0.26 -5.35 -8.65
N ALA A 45 0.69 -4.63 -8.06
CA ALA A 45 0.81 -4.53 -6.61
C ALA A 45 -0.27 -3.64 -5.97
N ILE A 46 -0.83 -2.71 -6.73
CA ILE A 46 -1.82 -1.73 -6.27
C ILE A 46 -2.95 -1.68 -7.30
N LEU A 47 -4.19 -1.72 -6.82
CA LEU A 47 -5.39 -1.58 -7.64
C LEU A 47 -5.95 -0.16 -7.56
N ALA A 48 -6.63 0.29 -8.60
CA ALA A 48 -7.26 1.62 -8.63
C ALA A 48 -8.46 1.71 -7.69
N GLU A 49 -9.11 0.59 -7.39
CA GLU A 49 -10.21 0.51 -6.45
C GLU A 49 -9.78 -0.10 -5.11
N GLU A 50 -10.35 0.43 -4.04
CA GLU A 50 -10.23 -0.20 -2.73
C GLU A 50 -10.89 -1.59 -2.72
N ARG A 51 -10.12 -2.55 -2.22
CA ARG A 51 -10.50 -3.97 -2.07
C ARG A 51 -10.02 -4.46 -0.70
N PRO A 52 -10.69 -4.06 0.41
CA PRO A 52 -10.25 -4.40 1.76
C PRO A 52 -10.06 -5.90 1.99
N GLU A 53 -10.81 -6.73 1.28
CA GLU A 53 -10.74 -8.18 1.32
C GLU A 53 -9.44 -8.77 0.74
N LEU A 54 -8.70 -8.01 -0.06
CA LEU A 54 -7.45 -8.45 -0.69
C LEU A 54 -6.20 -8.00 0.09
N GLN A 55 -6.33 -6.97 0.94
CA GLN A 55 -5.20 -6.44 1.70
C GLN A 55 -5.12 -7.08 3.09
N LYS A 56 -3.92 -7.51 3.47
CA LYS A 56 -3.63 -7.84 4.88
C LYS A 56 -3.25 -6.57 5.61
N THR A 57 -4.00 -6.21 6.64
CA THR A 57 -3.65 -5.13 7.57
C THR A 57 -3.09 -5.73 8.86
N PRO A 58 -2.02 -5.15 9.41
CA PRO A 58 -1.56 -5.48 10.76
C PRO A 58 -2.46 -4.78 11.77
N VAL A 59 -3.69 -5.28 11.92
CA VAL A 59 -4.53 -5.01 13.10
C VAL A 59 -4.10 -5.94 14.24
#